data_AF-A0A075HX91-F1
#
_entry.id   AF-A0A075HX91-F1
#
_cell.length_a   1.000
_cell.length_b   1.000
_cell.length_c   1.000
_cell.angle_alpha   90.00
_cell.angle_beta   90.00
_cell.angle_gamma   90.00
#
_symmetry.space_group_name_H-M   'P 1'
#
loop_
_entity.id
_entity.type
_entity.pdbx_description
1 polymer ?
#
loop_
_entity_poly.entity_id
_entity_poly.type
_entity_poly.pdbx_seq_one_letter_code
_entity_poly.pdbx_strand_id
1 'polypeptide(L)'
;MKYVDISNPKRIDRIPDKIIRILSDGIATEKGYTIKNIQLRLYTEKNDKKLGSYSLITSFVETDKGSVEMVYDEGFRGNNALERSSKFLTDNLGISGLILRSLIFLDGK
;
A
#
# COMPACT_ATOMS: atom_id res chain seq x y z
N MET A 1 -13.39 -6.27 7.84
CA MET A 1 -13.52 -6.69 6.42
C MET A 1 -12.33 -6.19 5.64
N LYS A 2 -11.80 -6.97 4.67
CA LYS A 2 -10.72 -6.54 3.77
C LYS A 2 -11.29 -6.17 2.41
N TYR A 3 -11.05 -4.93 1.98
CA TYR A 3 -11.39 -4.45 0.65
C TYR A 3 -10.13 -4.32 -0.21
N VAL A 4 -10.32 -4.41 -1.52
CA VAL A 4 -9.26 -4.28 -2.53
C VAL A 4 -9.70 -3.24 -3.55
N ASP A 5 -8.95 -2.14 -3.67
CA ASP A 5 -9.12 -1.10 -4.69
C ASP A 5 -8.06 -1.27 -5.78
N ILE A 6 -8.17 -2.35 -6.54
CA ILE A 6 -7.26 -2.72 -7.62
C ILE A 6 -8.09 -3.29 -8.76
N SER A 7 -7.92 -2.79 -9.98
CA SER A 7 -8.73 -3.18 -11.15
C SER A 7 -8.71 -4.68 -11.43
N ASN A 8 -7.60 -5.37 -11.14
CA ASN A 8 -7.50 -6.82 -11.18
C ASN A 8 -7.00 -7.36 -9.82
N PRO A 9 -7.90 -7.78 -8.92
CA PRO A 9 -7.54 -8.27 -7.58
C PRO A 9 -6.65 -9.51 -7.58
N LYS A 10 -6.67 -10.33 -8.65
CA LYS A 10 -5.83 -11.53 -8.76
C LYS A 10 -4.33 -11.23 -8.71
N ARG A 11 -3.93 -9.98 -9.02
CA ARG A 11 -2.53 -9.52 -8.95
C ARG A 11 -1.96 -9.59 -7.53
N ILE A 12 -2.82 -9.48 -6.53
CA ILE A 12 -2.45 -9.49 -5.10
C ILE A 12 -3.05 -10.67 -4.35
N ASP A 13 -3.61 -11.65 -5.06
CA ASP A 13 -4.17 -12.89 -4.47
C ASP A 13 -3.04 -13.90 -4.17
N ARG A 14 -2.04 -13.42 -3.44
CA ARG A 14 -0.83 -14.15 -3.01
C ARG A 14 -0.19 -13.40 -1.85
N ILE A 15 0.81 -14.01 -1.23
CA ILE A 15 1.62 -13.35 -0.21
C ILE A 15 2.54 -12.32 -0.91
N PRO A 16 2.69 -11.09 -0.37
CA PRO A 16 3.64 -10.13 -0.90
C PRO A 16 5.08 -10.65 -0.83
N ASP A 17 5.89 -10.32 -1.83
CA ASP A 17 7.31 -10.68 -1.84
C ASP A 17 8.09 -9.89 -0.79
N LYS A 18 7.65 -8.66 -0.51
CA LYS A 18 8.24 -7.81 0.52
C LYS A 18 7.20 -6.90 1.16
N ILE A 19 7.37 -6.62 2.44
CA ILE A 19 6.52 -5.74 3.21
C ILE A 19 7.41 -4.74 3.96
N ILE A 20 7.10 -3.45 3.85
CA ILE A 20 7.63 -2.41 4.73
C ILE A 20 6.46 -1.84 5.53
N ARG A 21 6.57 -1.89 6.86
CA ARG A 21 5.57 -1.30 7.75
C ARG A 21 5.94 0.15 8.01
N ILE A 22 5.03 1.05 7.66
CA ILE A 22 5.21 2.50 7.78
C ILE A 22 4.76 2.97 9.17
N LEU A 23 3.63 2.45 9.65
CA LEU A 23 3.08 2.75 10.96
C LEU A 23 2.51 1.47 11.58
N SER A 24 2.84 1.25 12.85
CA SER A 24 2.36 0.13 13.67
C SER A 24 1.99 0.67 15.04
N ASP A 25 0.91 0.17 15.63
CA ASP A 25 0.50 0.44 17.01
C ASP A 25 0.25 1.92 17.36
N GLY A 26 0.24 2.80 16.35
CA GLY A 26 -0.10 4.20 16.50
C GLY A 26 -1.61 4.34 16.51
N ILE A 27 -2.20 4.69 17.65
CA ILE A 27 -3.62 5.08 17.75
C ILE A 27 -3.77 6.47 17.12
N ALA A 28 -3.63 6.55 15.80
CA ALA A 28 -3.92 7.76 15.04
C ALA A 28 -5.42 7.77 14.73
N THR A 29 -6.11 8.77 15.26
CA THR A 29 -7.53 8.96 15.01
C THR A 29 -7.74 10.00 13.93
N GLU A 30 -8.42 9.63 12.84
CA GLU A 30 -8.76 10.54 11.76
C GLU A 30 -10.18 10.29 11.28
N LYS A 31 -11.02 11.34 11.25
CA LYS A 31 -12.43 11.27 10.83
C LYS A 31 -13.24 10.15 11.51
N GLY A 32 -12.94 9.85 12.77
CA GLY A 32 -13.62 8.79 13.53
C GLY A 32 -13.19 7.37 13.18
N TYR A 33 -12.07 7.20 12.49
CA TYR A 33 -11.37 5.92 12.32
C TYR A 33 -10.17 5.87 13.26
N THR A 34 -9.93 4.69 13.83
CA THR A 34 -8.66 4.38 14.50
C THR A 34 -7.80 3.60 13.54
N ILE A 35 -6.70 4.22 13.08
CA ILE A 35 -5.74 3.56 12.20
C ILE A 35 -4.89 2.63 13.07
N LYS A 36 -4.74 1.37 12.65
CA LYS A 36 -4.00 0.34 13.37
C LYS A 36 -2.66 0.03 12.72
N ASN A 37 -2.62 0.07 11.38
CA ASN A 37 -1.48 -0.40 10.61
C ASN A 37 -1.45 0.29 9.24
N ILE A 38 -0.25 0.67 8.81
CA ILE A 38 0.00 1.12 7.44
C ILE A 38 1.22 0.36 6.91
N GLN A 39 1.05 -0.31 5.77
CA GLN A 39 2.09 -1.08 5.11
C GLN A 39 2.21 -0.68 3.64
N LEU A 40 3.43 -0.70 3.13
CA LEU A 40 3.68 -0.86 1.71
C LEU A 40 4.05 -2.32 1.42
N ARG A 41 3.47 -2.89 0.38
CA ARG A 41 3.66 -4.29 -0.02
C ARG A 41 4.14 -4.34 -1.46
N LEU A 42 5.08 -5.23 -1.75
CA LEU A 42 5.60 -5.45 -3.10
C LEU A 42 5.13 -6.80 -3.62
N TYR A 43 4.64 -6.79 -4.85
CA TYR A 43 4.38 -7.97 -5.66
C TYR A 43 5.17 -7.84 -6.96
N THR A 44 6.01 -8.82 -7.24
CA THR A 44 6.81 -8.95 -8.44
C THR A 44 6.04 -9.80 -9.43
N GLU A 45 5.73 -9.22 -10.59
CA GLU A 45 4.82 -9.86 -11.55
C GLU A 45 5.58 -10.53 -12.70
N LYS A 46 6.31 -9.73 -13.48
CA LYS A 46 7.01 -10.17 -14.69
C LYS A 46 8.46 -9.69 -14.66
N ASN A 47 9.36 -10.46 -15.26
CA ASN A 47 10.75 -10.07 -15.42
C ASN A 47 11.05 -9.83 -16.91
N ASP A 48 11.32 -8.58 -17.26
CA ASP A 48 11.75 -8.21 -18.60
C ASP A 48 13.28 -8.27 -18.69
N LYS A 49 13.82 -8.80 -19.81
CA LYS A 49 15.27 -8.99 -19.97
C LYS A 49 16.07 -7.68 -19.93
N LYS A 50 15.47 -6.55 -20.32
CA LYS A 50 16.12 -5.24 -20.39
C LYS A 50 15.75 -4.36 -19.20
N LEU A 51 14.49 -4.38 -18.79
CA LEU A 51 13.94 -3.48 -17.77
C LEU A 51 13.93 -4.09 -16.36
N GLY A 52 14.16 -5.40 -16.25
CA GLY A 52 14.14 -6.13 -15.00
C GLY A 52 12.73 -6.45 -14.51
N SER A 53 12.60 -6.60 -13.20
CA SER A 53 11.34 -7.00 -12.55
C SER A 53 10.33 -5.85 -12.50
N TYR A 54 9.11 -6.14 -12.95
CA TYR A 54 7.95 -5.27 -12.80
C TYR A 54 7.45 -5.34 -11.36
N SER A 55 7.52 -4.20 -10.68
CA SER A 55 7.09 -4.01 -9.30
C SER A 55 5.66 -3.49 -9.28
N LEU A 56 4.77 -4.19 -8.58
CA LEU A 56 3.48 -3.69 -8.14
C LEU A 56 3.59 -3.39 -6.63
N ILE A 57 3.50 -2.11 -6.28
CA ILE A 57 3.53 -1.65 -4.90
C ILE A 57 2.11 -1.26 -4.48
N THR A 58 1.61 -1.87 -3.42
CA THR A 58 0.31 -1.52 -2.84
C THR A 58 0.48 -0.87 -1.47
N SER A 59 -0.44 0.03 -1.14
CA SER A 59 -0.65 0.50 0.22
C SER A 59 -1.74 -0.34 0.88
N PHE A 60 -1.47 -0.81 2.09
CA PHE A 60 -2.44 -1.47 2.93
C PHE A 60 -2.66 -0.63 4.19
N VAL A 61 -3.90 -0.19 4.39
CA VAL A 61 -4.32 0.56 5.58
C VAL A 61 -5.34 -0.27 6.34
N GLU A 62 -5.06 -0.51 7.60
CA GLU A 62 -5.93 -1.21 8.54
C GLU A 62 -6.49 -0.24 9.57
N THR A 63 -7.79 -0.30 9.79
CA THR A 63 -8.52 0.50 10.78
C THR A 63 -9.37 -0.38 11.69
N ASP A 64 -10.01 0.23 12.66
CA ASP A 64 -11.07 -0.38 13.47
C ASP A 64 -12.33 -0.77 12.68
N LYS A 65 -12.61 -0.09 11.56
CA LYS A 65 -13.82 -0.32 10.75
C LYS A 65 -13.61 -1.17 9.51
N GLY A 66 -12.36 -1.52 9.21
CA GLY A 66 -12.01 -2.34 8.05
C GLY A 66 -10.60 -2.04 7.55
N SER A 67 -10.21 -2.71 6.48
CA SER A 67 -8.92 -2.48 5.83
C SER A 67 -9.10 -2.36 4.34
N VAL A 68 -8.26 -1.55 3.69
CA VAL A 68 -8.22 -1.41 2.24
C VAL A 68 -6.79 -1.61 1.73
N GLU A 69 -6.66 -2.37 0.65
CA GLU A 69 -5.41 -2.48 -0.12
C GLU A 69 -5.59 -1.80 -1.49
N MET A 70 -4.74 -0.82 -1.82
CA MET A 70 -4.85 0.01 -3.02
C MET A 70 -3.52 0.02 -3.78
N VAL A 71 -3.55 0.24 -5.09
CA VAL A 71 -2.30 0.50 -5.85
C VAL A 71 -1.68 1.82 -5.39
N TYR A 72 -0.40 1.76 -5.02
CA TYR A 72 0.41 2.92 -4.67
C TYR A 72 1.32 3.34 -5.83
N ASP A 73 2.06 2.39 -6.40
CA ASP A 73 2.94 2.60 -7.55
C ASP A 73 3.12 1.29 -8.32
N GLU A 74 3.37 1.37 -9.63
CA GLU A 74 3.71 0.20 -10.42
C GLU A 74 4.67 0.54 -11.58
N GLY A 75 5.50 -0.44 -11.98
CA GLY A 75 6.41 -0.29 -13.10
C GLY A 75 7.72 -1.04 -12.96
N PHE A 76 8.61 -0.85 -13.95
CA PHE A 76 10.00 -1.32 -13.88
C PHE A 76 10.81 -0.38 -12.98
N ARG A 77 10.71 -0.62 -11.67
CA ARG A 77 11.32 0.21 -10.64
C ARG A 77 12.69 -0.34 -10.19
N GLY A 78 13.12 -1.52 -10.64
CA GLY A 78 14.41 -2.10 -10.21
C GLY A 78 14.43 -2.56 -8.75
N ASN A 79 15.60 -2.98 -8.26
CA ASN A 79 15.69 -3.86 -7.09
C ASN A 79 15.27 -3.24 -5.74
N ASN A 80 15.36 -1.92 -5.60
CA ASN A 80 15.02 -1.21 -4.35
C ASN A 80 13.72 -0.41 -4.47
N ALA A 81 12.77 -0.90 -5.27
CA ALA A 81 11.53 -0.21 -5.56
C ALA A 81 10.75 0.12 -4.28
N LEU A 82 10.55 -0.88 -3.41
CA LEU A 82 9.75 -0.73 -2.20
C LEU A 82 10.38 0.23 -1.20
N GLU A 83 11.72 0.18 -1.03
CA GLU A 83 12.46 1.06 -0.11
C GLU A 83 12.39 2.50 -0.56
N ARG A 84 12.55 2.76 -1.86
CA ARG A 84 12.47 4.12 -2.38
C ARG A 84 11.06 4.68 -2.27
N SER A 85 10.04 3.87 -2.55
CA SER A 85 8.64 4.27 -2.35
C SER A 85 8.33 4.53 -0.88
N SER A 86 8.83 3.68 0.03
CA SER A 86 8.69 3.89 1.47
C SER A 86 9.35 5.19 1.92
N LYS A 87 10.60 5.43 1.50
CA LYS A 87 11.32 6.65 1.83
C LYS A 87 10.61 7.89 1.29
N PHE A 88 10.15 7.85 0.05
CA PHE A 88 9.41 8.95 -0.55
C PHE A 88 8.11 9.26 0.21
N LEU A 89 7.36 8.21 0.59
CA LEU A 89 6.13 8.33 1.37
C LEU A 89 6.38 8.99 2.73
N THR A 90 7.43 8.58 3.44
CA THR A 90 7.76 9.10 4.77
C THR A 90 8.34 10.51 4.73
N ASP A 91 9.15 10.82 3.72
CA ASP A 91 9.90 12.10 3.65
C ASP A 91 9.03 13.27 3.16
N ASN A 92 7.90 13.01 2.48
CA ASN A 92 7.10 14.05 1.80
C ASN A 92 5.68 14.25 2.38
N LEU A 93 5.45 13.93 3.66
CA LEU A 93 4.10 13.96 4.27
C LEU A 93 3.06 13.11 3.49
N GLY A 94 3.50 12.14 2.70
CA GLY A 94 2.62 11.35 1.83
C GLY A 94 1.70 10.41 2.59
N ILE A 95 2.02 10.13 3.87
CA ILE A 95 1.23 9.29 4.77
C ILE A 95 -0.18 9.87 4.96
N SER A 96 -0.32 11.19 5.18
CA SER A 96 -1.63 11.82 5.39
C SER A 96 -2.53 11.70 4.15
N GLY A 97 -1.96 11.88 2.95
CA GLY A 97 -2.70 11.71 1.69
C GLY A 97 -3.14 10.26 1.47
N LEU A 98 -2.27 9.30 1.81
CA LEU A 98 -2.57 7.87 1.75
C LEU A 98 -3.70 7.50 2.71
N ILE A 99 -3.66 7.98 3.96
CA ILE A 99 -4.72 7.78 4.95
C ILE A 99 -6.03 8.36 4.43
N LEU A 100 -6.05 9.63 4.02
CA LEU A 100 -7.26 10.31 3.56
C LEU A 100 -7.93 9.55 2.41
N ARG A 101 -7.16 9.10 1.41
CA ARG A 101 -7.68 8.31 0.29
C ARG A 101 -8.28 6.99 0.77
N SER A 102 -7.63 6.30 1.69
CA SER A 102 -8.13 5.04 2.26
C SER A 102 -9.43 5.23 3.04
N LEU A 103 -9.55 6.30 3.84
CA LEU A 103 -10.76 6.59 4.59
C LEU A 103 -11.93 6.96 3.68
N ILE A 104 -11.70 7.79 2.65
CA ILE A 104 -12.71 8.13 1.64
C ILE A 104 -13.24 6.86 0.96
N PHE A 105 -12.35 5.92 0.64
CA PHE A 105 -12.75 4.65 0.05
C PHE A 105 -13.63 3.84 1.02
N LEU A 106 -13.21 3.72 2.29
CA LEU A 106 -13.95 2.97 3.31
C LEU A 106 -15.31 3.58 3.61
N ASP A 107 -15.45 4.90 3.63
CA ASP A 107 -16.74 5.59 3.79
C ASP A 107 -17.72 5.30 2.64
N GLY A 108 -17.20 4.97 1.46
CA GLY A 108 -17.99 4.59 0.28
C GLY A 108 -18.32 3.10 0.19
N LYS A 109 -18.05 2.30 1.23
CA LYS A 109 -18.33 0.86 1.29
C LYS A 109 -19.34 0.52 2.36
#